data_AF-A0A915U201-F1
#
_entry.id   AF-A0A915U201-F1
#
_cell.length_a   1.000
_cell.length_b   1.000
_cell.length_c   1.000
_cell.angle_alpha   90.00
_cell.angle_beta   90.00
_cell.angle_gamma   90.00
#
_symmetry.space_group_name_H-M   'P 1'
#
loop_
_entity.id
_entity.type
_entity.pdbx_description
1 polymer ?
#
loop_
_entity_poly.entity_id
_entity_poly.type
_entity_poly.pdbx_seq_one_letter_code
_entity_poly.pdbx_strand_id
1 'polypeptide(L)'
;MPNKTPAEITKILGSNNVILVAPDAHQGRQTDSGYMDRLARELATKLHCYGIINSKYKKSIIDFTNVEEIKKRKKVTDDFLRQLKTFKDEIRGNSLLPMVIILQQGEDNQEADLLFGYGQGERGNRQRPHRPTMSPSQLGKIRLALEDQGLSTEVAPLDSPWCGREPHSLNQLFRQKNYLEGFFDPEVRSLMIVLRPGLLDSPEAAKRTGQSMAVALGELVQNMSLVRKIELANIDTMSSQDLRFIFRINPADQYDDLLRESYIEDLATSIRRNGLLHPLVLLQKQDGRYKILCGFRRFQAIKRLNWQWVEAKVYHEEDFTTEDFFNISLAENTKRRNLNPIEIGNFLESAAQEMGLNNALLAEQFGETLGIGRPGQKVSQSTVHKYRKVNQIRVRGESPEMISDVINDRLQFSIAAEILAPIQNSADRDSLYLEIIKPLAPTRPQLLQIMKLLQDIDPRLHEAIHSPQVREALERATNAEQKAAAFIRALQTRDQSGVEKKKKQFEQKVARLRKQLFGKKAGKRDFNITAPSRMDKGECTLHIRLKDGHLEETLTQLRQLLEDRDKLTELVNMTRK
;
A
#
# COMPACT_ATOMS: atom_id res chain seq x y z
N MET A 1 43.65 3.25 -19.03
CA MET A 1 43.45 4.67 -18.69
C MET A 1 42.06 4.80 -18.09
N PRO A 2 41.85 5.40 -16.91
CA PRO A 2 40.51 5.51 -16.38
C PRO A 2 39.72 6.50 -17.25
N ASN A 3 38.53 6.08 -17.69
CA ASN A 3 37.57 6.88 -18.46
C ASN A 3 37.42 8.26 -17.81
N LYS A 4 37.88 9.31 -18.48
CA LYS A 4 37.53 10.69 -18.12
C LYS A 4 36.05 10.86 -18.39
N THR A 5 35.25 10.93 -17.34
CA THR A 5 33.88 11.45 -17.40
C THR A 5 33.95 12.84 -18.06
N PRO A 6 33.12 13.15 -19.07
CA PRO A 6 33.17 14.43 -19.75
C PRO A 6 32.96 15.58 -18.76
N ALA A 7 33.81 16.60 -18.87
CA ALA A 7 33.82 17.80 -18.06
C ALA A 7 32.59 18.67 -18.38
N GLU A 8 31.49 18.47 -17.65
CA GLU A 8 30.20 19.12 -17.86
C GLU A 8 29.57 19.60 -16.56
N ILE A 9 28.68 20.59 -16.67
CA ILE A 9 27.79 20.97 -15.58
C ILE A 9 26.68 19.94 -15.55
N THR A 10 26.81 18.95 -14.67
CA THR A 10 25.85 17.85 -14.60
C THR A 10 24.60 18.27 -13.85
N LYS A 11 23.46 18.05 -14.50
CA LYS A 11 22.12 18.15 -13.95
C LYS A 11 21.69 16.77 -13.45
N ILE A 12 21.30 16.69 -12.18
CA ILE A 12 20.54 15.56 -11.64
C ILE A 12 19.13 16.09 -11.42
N LEU A 13 18.11 15.42 -11.95
CA LEU A 13 16.72 15.78 -11.68
C LEU A 13 16.35 15.23 -10.30
N GLY A 14 15.93 16.13 -9.41
CA GLY A 14 15.54 15.76 -8.05
C GLY A 14 14.03 15.59 -7.89
N SER A 15 13.62 14.73 -6.96
CA SER A 15 12.21 14.52 -6.55
C SER A 15 11.79 15.39 -5.35
N ASN A 16 12.68 16.27 -4.89
CA ASN A 16 12.49 17.14 -3.73
C ASN A 16 12.90 18.60 -4.00
N ASN A 17 12.51 19.50 -3.07
CA ASN A 17 12.83 20.93 -3.12
C ASN A 17 14.27 21.24 -2.68
N VAL A 18 15.23 20.33 -2.88
CA VAL A 18 16.64 20.53 -2.53
C VAL A 18 17.46 20.70 -3.81
N ILE A 19 18.34 21.69 -3.79
CA ILE A 19 19.36 21.90 -4.82
C ILE A 19 20.74 21.83 -4.19
N LEU A 20 21.59 20.98 -4.75
CA LEU A 20 22.99 20.82 -4.41
C LEU A 20 23.85 21.52 -5.46
N VAL A 21 24.68 22.46 -5.01
CA VAL A 21 25.56 23.27 -5.86
C VAL A 21 27.00 23.03 -5.44
N ALA A 22 27.84 22.57 -6.37
CA ALA A 22 29.27 22.39 -6.17
C ALA A 22 30.03 23.29 -7.16
N PRO A 23 30.33 24.57 -6.81
CA PRO A 23 30.98 25.53 -7.70
C PRO A 23 32.43 25.16 -8.05
N ASP A 24 33.13 24.47 -7.16
CA ASP A 24 34.56 24.15 -7.30
C ASP A 24 34.77 22.62 -7.26
N ALA A 25 34.29 21.90 -8.28
CA ALA A 25 34.37 20.44 -8.35
C ALA A 25 35.33 19.91 -9.44
N HIS A 26 36.14 20.78 -10.03
CA HIS A 26 37.00 20.41 -11.16
C HIS A 26 38.20 19.56 -10.73
N GLN A 27 38.31 18.34 -11.27
CA GLN A 27 39.43 17.43 -10.96
C GLN A 27 40.77 17.95 -11.53
N GLY A 28 41.54 18.65 -10.71
CA GLY A 28 42.95 18.96 -10.98
C GLY A 28 43.84 17.72 -10.77
N ARG A 29 44.94 17.61 -11.51
CA ARG A 29 46.02 16.67 -11.18
C ARG A 29 46.67 17.16 -9.88
N GLN A 30 46.25 16.60 -8.75
CA GLN A 30 46.91 16.61 -7.44
C GLN A 30 46.81 17.83 -6.48
N THR A 31 46.27 19.02 -6.82
CA THR A 31 46.26 20.12 -5.82
C THR A 31 45.05 21.03 -5.70
N ASP A 32 44.12 21.12 -6.67
CA ASP A 32 43.20 22.28 -6.67
C ASP A 32 41.73 22.00 -6.23
N SER A 33 41.33 20.74 -6.13
CA SER A 33 40.12 20.27 -5.44
C SER A 33 40.11 18.75 -5.57
N GLY A 34 39.94 17.99 -4.49
CA GLY A 34 40.01 16.53 -4.49
C GLY A 34 38.91 15.86 -5.32
N TYR A 35 38.34 14.76 -4.83
CA TYR A 35 37.25 14.07 -5.53
C TYR A 35 35.86 14.70 -5.29
N MET A 36 35.78 16.03 -5.22
CA MET A 36 34.55 16.80 -4.93
C MET A 36 33.42 16.52 -5.93
N ASP A 37 33.71 16.45 -7.24
CA ASP A 37 32.72 16.07 -8.26
C ASP A 37 32.08 14.70 -7.97
N ARG A 38 32.89 13.72 -7.55
CA ARG A 38 32.40 12.38 -7.24
C ARG A 38 31.51 12.38 -6.00
N LEU A 39 31.90 13.09 -4.94
CA LEU A 39 31.07 13.25 -3.74
C LEU A 39 29.76 13.94 -4.07
N ALA A 40 29.81 15.06 -4.81
CA ALA A 40 28.62 15.84 -5.15
C ALA A 40 27.63 15.02 -5.97
N ARG A 41 28.10 14.21 -6.94
CA ARG A 41 27.26 13.29 -7.73
C ARG A 41 26.64 12.20 -6.87
N GLU A 42 27.44 11.53 -6.03
CA GLU A 42 26.94 10.46 -5.16
C GLU A 42 25.88 11.01 -4.20
N LEU A 43 26.16 12.15 -3.57
CA LEU A 43 25.25 12.79 -2.63
C LEU A 43 23.95 13.23 -3.32
N ALA A 44 24.02 13.92 -4.46
CA ALA A 44 22.83 14.36 -5.18
C ALA A 44 21.98 13.19 -5.70
N THR A 45 22.62 12.12 -6.18
CA THR A 45 21.94 10.90 -6.63
C THR A 45 21.22 10.22 -5.46
N LYS A 46 21.89 10.04 -4.32
CA LYS A 46 21.33 9.38 -3.14
C LYS A 46 20.24 10.20 -2.45
N LEU A 47 20.37 11.52 -2.46
CA LEU A 47 19.32 12.42 -1.97
C LEU A 47 18.20 12.63 -2.99
N HIS A 48 18.34 12.13 -4.23
CA HIS A 48 17.44 12.43 -5.34
C HIS A 48 17.15 13.92 -5.45
N CYS A 49 18.17 14.77 -5.37
CA CYS A 49 18.02 16.23 -5.36
C CYS A 49 18.61 16.88 -6.62
N TYR A 50 18.25 18.13 -6.88
CA TYR A 50 18.73 18.84 -8.07
C TYR A 50 20.23 19.11 -7.94
N GLY A 51 21.06 18.62 -8.87
CA GLY A 51 22.52 18.83 -8.83
C GLY A 51 22.99 19.87 -9.84
N ILE A 52 23.86 20.81 -9.44
CA ILE A 52 24.62 21.69 -10.32
C ILE A 52 26.10 21.64 -9.92
N ILE A 53 26.90 20.91 -10.70
CA ILE A 53 28.27 20.56 -10.34
C ILE A 53 29.23 21.10 -11.41
N ASN A 54 30.08 22.07 -11.07
CA ASN A 54 31.10 22.56 -11.99
C ASN A 54 32.33 21.64 -11.96
N SER A 55 32.32 20.63 -12.83
CA SER A 55 33.48 19.75 -13.07
C SER A 55 34.40 20.26 -14.19
N LYS A 56 34.02 21.37 -14.84
CA LYS A 56 34.57 21.77 -16.15
C LYS A 56 35.66 22.81 -16.08
N TYR A 57 35.48 23.83 -15.25
CA TYR A 57 36.39 24.97 -15.17
C TYR A 57 37.14 24.95 -13.84
N LYS A 58 38.46 25.13 -13.90
CA LYS A 58 39.29 25.40 -12.73
C LYS A 58 38.91 26.74 -12.11
N LYS A 59 38.94 26.82 -10.78
CA LYS A 59 38.75 28.06 -10.02
C LYS A 59 39.71 29.17 -10.46
N SER A 60 40.95 28.82 -10.78
CA SER A 60 41.96 29.77 -11.30
C SER A 60 41.63 30.38 -12.67
N ILE A 61 40.68 29.82 -13.42
CA ILE A 61 40.24 30.34 -14.72
C ILE A 61 38.97 31.19 -14.57
N ILE A 62 38.03 30.73 -13.75
CA ILE A 62 36.79 31.39 -13.37
C ILE A 62 36.43 30.93 -11.97
N ASP A 63 36.24 31.87 -11.05
CA ASP A 63 35.76 31.56 -9.71
C ASP A 63 34.22 31.49 -9.70
N PHE A 64 33.68 30.27 -9.61
CA PHE A 64 32.22 30.06 -9.53
C PHE A 64 31.62 30.42 -8.18
N THR A 65 32.46 30.74 -7.18
CA THR A 65 32.02 31.31 -5.92
C THR A 65 31.79 32.83 -6.03
N ASN A 66 32.22 33.46 -7.13
CA ASN A 66 31.99 34.87 -7.44
C ASN A 66 31.02 35.05 -8.62
N VAL A 67 29.84 35.58 -8.33
CA VAL A 67 28.75 35.76 -9.31
C VAL A 67 29.12 36.76 -10.40
N GLU A 68 29.87 37.80 -10.08
CA GLU A 68 30.27 38.81 -11.08
C GLU A 68 31.24 38.22 -12.10
N GLU A 69 32.11 37.31 -11.71
CA GLU A 69 32.99 36.59 -12.65
C GLU A 69 32.20 35.69 -13.61
N ILE A 70 31.22 34.95 -13.09
CA ILE A 70 30.37 34.08 -13.92
C ILE A 70 29.63 34.91 -14.98
N LYS A 71 29.12 36.09 -14.60
CA LYS A 71 28.38 37.01 -15.48
C LYS A 71 29.20 37.61 -16.62
N LYS A 72 30.51 37.78 -16.44
CA LYS A 72 31.40 38.30 -17.49
C LYS A 72 31.42 37.39 -18.73
N ARG A 73 31.07 36.11 -18.58
CA ARG A 73 31.08 35.13 -19.69
C ARG A 73 29.69 34.56 -19.95
N LYS A 74 29.05 34.99 -21.03
CA LYS A 74 27.68 34.59 -21.40
C LYS A 74 27.46 33.08 -21.41
N LYS A 75 28.37 32.31 -22.04
CA LYS A 75 28.28 30.84 -22.09
C LYS A 75 28.28 30.20 -20.70
N VAL A 76 29.10 30.71 -19.78
CA VAL A 76 29.23 30.18 -18.42
C VAL A 76 28.00 30.56 -17.58
N THR A 77 27.47 31.76 -17.78
CA THR A 77 26.20 32.19 -17.22
C THR A 77 25.05 31.29 -17.66
N ASP A 78 24.96 30.97 -18.94
CA ASP A 78 23.94 30.09 -19.49
C ASP A 78 24.10 28.64 -19.00
N ASP A 79 25.33 28.13 -18.88
CA ASP A 79 25.57 26.76 -18.43
C ASP A 79 25.34 26.59 -16.90
N PHE A 80 25.58 27.62 -16.08
CA PHE A 80 25.52 27.53 -14.60
C PHE A 80 24.36 28.31 -13.97
N LEU A 81 24.31 29.64 -14.14
CA LEU A 81 23.33 30.49 -13.47
C LEU A 81 21.91 30.28 -14.02
N ARG A 82 21.75 30.02 -15.32
CA ARG A 82 20.43 29.73 -15.90
C ARG A 82 19.82 28.45 -15.32
N GLN A 83 20.64 27.44 -14.99
CA GLN A 83 20.17 26.21 -14.35
C GLN A 83 19.61 26.46 -12.95
N LEU A 84 20.29 27.31 -12.15
CA LEU A 84 19.78 27.77 -10.85
C LEU A 84 18.43 28.49 -11.00
N LYS A 85 18.32 29.35 -12.02
CA LYS A 85 17.08 30.08 -12.32
C LYS A 85 15.94 29.14 -12.75
N THR A 86 16.23 28.14 -13.60
CA THR A 86 15.26 27.13 -14.02
C THR A 86 14.69 26.38 -12.82
N PHE A 87 15.54 25.86 -11.92
CA PHE A 87 15.08 25.20 -10.70
C PHE A 87 14.18 26.13 -9.86
N LYS A 88 14.60 27.39 -9.69
CA LYS A 88 13.81 28.41 -8.98
C LYS A 88 12.44 28.67 -9.63
N ASP A 89 12.37 28.73 -10.96
CA ASP A 89 11.11 28.93 -11.67
C ASP A 89 10.21 27.68 -11.55
N GLU A 90 10.78 26.47 -11.51
CA GLU A 90 10.07 25.19 -11.32
C GLU A 90 9.42 25.05 -9.93
N ILE A 91 10.04 25.60 -8.88
CA ILE A 91 9.56 25.53 -7.49
C ILE A 91 8.73 26.75 -7.06
N ARG A 92 8.56 27.73 -7.95
CA ARG A 92 7.90 29.00 -7.63
C ARG A 92 6.41 28.79 -7.35
N GLY A 93 5.96 29.25 -6.18
CA GLY A 93 4.57 29.15 -5.74
C GLY A 93 4.29 27.97 -4.80
N ASN A 94 5.30 27.18 -4.44
CA ASN A 94 5.18 26.22 -3.34
C ASN A 94 5.19 26.97 -2.00
N SER A 95 4.31 26.59 -1.08
CA SER A 95 4.31 27.06 0.32
C SER A 95 5.53 26.54 1.13
N LEU A 96 6.38 25.69 0.53
CA LEU A 96 7.57 25.12 1.16
C LEU A 96 8.83 25.85 0.68
N LEU A 97 9.63 26.35 1.64
CA LEU A 97 10.90 26.99 1.36
C LEU A 97 11.92 25.96 0.83
N PRO A 98 12.51 26.16 -0.35
CA PRO A 98 13.49 25.23 -0.88
C PRO A 98 14.79 25.25 -0.08
N MET A 99 15.52 24.15 -0.12
CA MET A 99 16.83 24.02 0.51
C MET A 99 17.93 24.07 -0.53
N VAL A 100 18.93 24.90 -0.29
CA VAL A 100 20.14 25.05 -1.11
C VAL A 100 21.31 24.53 -0.30
N ILE A 101 21.96 23.47 -0.77
CA ILE A 101 23.19 22.94 -0.20
C ILE A 101 24.34 23.36 -1.11
N ILE A 102 25.29 24.11 -0.59
CA ILE A 102 26.49 24.54 -1.34
C ILE A 102 27.68 23.77 -0.79
N LEU A 103 28.36 23.01 -1.64
CA LEU A 103 29.57 22.26 -1.28
C LEU A 103 30.81 23.04 -1.68
N GLN A 104 31.74 23.25 -0.75
CA GLN A 104 33.03 23.88 -1.03
C GLN A 104 34.17 23.09 -0.39
N GLN A 105 35.37 23.23 -0.94
CA GLN A 105 36.58 22.70 -0.33
C GLN A 105 37.12 23.71 0.68
N GLY A 106 37.45 23.26 1.88
CA GLY A 106 38.04 24.07 2.95
C GLY A 106 39.55 24.24 2.81
N GLU A 107 40.15 24.78 3.87
CA GLU A 107 41.60 24.97 4.01
C GLU A 107 42.26 23.74 4.69
N ASP A 108 43.57 23.56 4.49
CA ASP A 108 44.32 22.42 5.02
C ASP A 108 44.39 22.39 6.56
N ASN A 109 44.22 23.54 7.21
CA ASN A 109 44.22 23.71 8.66
C ASN A 109 42.87 23.41 9.33
N GLN A 110 41.84 23.02 8.55
CA GLN A 110 40.52 22.72 9.07
C GLN A 110 40.58 21.44 9.93
N GLU A 111 40.20 21.53 11.21
CA GLU A 111 40.21 20.38 12.13
C GLU A 111 39.03 19.43 11.89
N ALA A 112 37.81 19.98 11.86
CA ALA A 112 36.59 19.20 11.64
C ALA A 112 36.46 18.70 10.18
N ASP A 113 35.81 17.56 9.99
CA ASP A 113 35.55 17.01 8.64
C ASP A 113 34.66 17.95 7.83
N LEU A 114 33.61 18.48 8.46
CA LEU A 114 32.63 19.36 7.85
C LEU A 114 32.49 20.66 8.65
N LEU A 115 32.69 21.78 7.97
CA LEU A 115 32.50 23.11 8.53
C LEU A 115 31.26 23.76 7.91
N PHE A 116 30.31 24.19 8.74
CA PHE A 116 29.06 24.79 8.33
C PHE A 116 29.17 26.31 8.21
N GLY A 117 29.14 26.79 6.97
CA GLY A 117 29.04 28.20 6.64
C GLY A 117 27.59 28.66 6.51
N TYR A 118 27.35 29.97 6.68
CA TYR A 118 26.02 30.56 6.58
C TYR A 118 26.08 31.92 5.89
N GLY A 119 25.21 32.12 4.90
CA GLY A 119 25.29 33.23 3.95
C GLY A 119 24.29 34.38 4.12
N GLN A 120 23.45 34.43 5.16
CA GLN A 120 22.37 35.44 5.20
C GLN A 120 22.42 36.36 6.41
N GLY A 121 22.63 37.65 6.15
CA GLY A 121 22.64 38.71 7.16
C GLY A 121 21.30 39.45 7.16
N GLU A 122 21.00 40.16 8.25
CA GLU A 122 19.80 40.98 8.38
C GLU A 122 19.63 41.92 7.16
N ARG A 123 18.39 42.02 6.68
CA ARG A 123 18.02 42.84 5.52
C ARG A 123 18.45 44.30 5.77
N GLY A 124 19.32 44.83 4.90
CA GLY A 124 19.73 46.25 4.93
C GLY A 124 20.90 46.61 5.85
N ASN A 125 21.50 45.66 6.57
CA ASN A 125 22.64 45.94 7.46
C ASN A 125 23.95 45.33 6.93
N ARG A 126 24.90 46.18 6.52
CA ARG A 126 26.24 45.78 6.04
C ARG A 126 27.26 45.53 7.17
N GLN A 127 26.92 45.85 8.42
CA GLN A 127 27.85 45.78 9.56
C GLN A 127 27.60 44.60 10.49
N ARG A 128 26.41 43.98 10.47
CA ARG A 128 26.09 42.83 11.32
C ARG A 128 26.54 41.51 10.66
N PRO A 129 27.10 40.56 11.43
CA PRO A 129 27.53 39.28 10.90
C PRO A 129 26.32 38.47 10.41
N HIS A 130 26.55 37.66 9.38
CA HIS A 130 25.54 36.76 8.81
C HIS A 130 25.06 35.75 9.87
N ARG A 131 23.81 35.31 9.73
CA ARG A 131 23.21 34.24 10.54
C ARG A 131 22.79 33.09 9.62
N PRO A 132 22.69 31.86 10.16
CA PRO A 132 22.09 30.75 9.45
C PRO A 132 20.66 31.09 9.00
N THR A 133 20.30 30.71 7.77
CA THR A 133 18.90 30.74 7.28
C THR A 133 18.03 29.67 7.93
N MET A 134 18.68 28.68 8.54
CA MET A 134 18.05 27.61 9.30
C MET A 134 18.02 27.94 10.79
N SER A 135 17.01 27.43 11.50
CA SER A 135 16.98 27.57 12.95
C SER A 135 18.14 26.80 13.61
N PRO A 136 18.66 27.26 14.76
CA PRO A 136 19.70 26.54 15.49
C PRO A 136 19.32 25.08 15.82
N SER A 137 18.04 24.82 16.08
CA SER A 137 17.52 23.47 16.30
C SER A 137 17.64 22.58 15.06
N GLN A 138 17.30 23.10 13.87
CA GLN A 138 17.45 22.34 12.63
C GLN A 138 18.92 22.09 12.30
N LEU A 139 19.78 23.08 12.47
CA LEU A 139 21.22 22.90 12.25
C LEU A 139 21.82 21.88 13.22
N GLY A 140 21.42 21.91 14.50
CA GLY A 140 21.84 20.93 15.50
C GLY A 140 21.44 19.50 15.13
N LYS A 141 20.22 19.30 14.58
CA LYS A 141 19.78 17.99 14.09
C LYS A 141 20.64 17.49 12.92
N ILE A 142 20.96 18.35 11.96
CA ILE A 142 21.81 17.98 10.82
C ILE A 142 23.21 17.59 11.31
N ARG A 143 23.78 18.38 12.22
CA ARG A 143 25.09 18.11 12.81
C ARG A 143 25.12 16.75 13.50
N LEU A 144 24.18 16.50 14.40
CA LEU A 144 24.08 15.23 15.11
C LEU A 144 23.94 14.05 14.14
N ALA A 145 23.08 14.18 13.12
CA ALA A 145 22.90 13.13 12.12
C ALA A 145 24.19 12.83 11.32
N LEU A 146 25.02 13.84 11.04
CA LEU A 146 26.31 13.65 10.37
C LEU A 146 27.38 13.07 11.30
N GLU A 147 27.38 13.48 12.57
CA GLU A 147 28.26 12.96 13.61
C GLU A 147 27.96 11.48 13.88
N ASP A 148 26.68 11.07 13.88
CA ASP A 148 26.25 9.68 13.94
C ASP A 148 26.74 8.83 12.75
N GLN A 149 27.01 9.47 11.61
CA GLN A 149 27.64 8.83 10.44
C GLN A 149 29.18 8.89 10.48
N GLY A 150 29.76 9.33 11.61
CA GLY A 150 31.20 9.40 11.84
C GLY A 150 31.89 10.60 11.20
N LEU A 151 31.15 11.66 10.84
CA LEU A 151 31.70 12.89 10.27
C LEU A 151 31.68 13.99 11.34
N SER A 152 32.86 14.44 11.78
CA SER A 152 32.96 15.53 12.76
C SER A 152 32.48 16.86 12.17
N THR A 153 31.73 17.65 12.96
CA THR A 153 31.13 18.89 12.45
C THR A 153 31.40 20.11 13.34
N GLU A 154 31.63 21.25 12.69
CA GLU A 154 31.76 22.55 13.34
C GLU A 154 31.01 23.65 12.59
N VAL A 155 30.79 24.78 13.26
CA VAL A 155 30.17 25.97 12.66
C VAL A 155 31.27 26.98 12.37
N ALA A 156 31.30 27.51 11.14
CA ALA A 156 32.32 28.46 10.73
C ALA A 156 32.29 29.72 11.64
N PRO A 157 33.45 30.27 12.04
CA PRO A 157 33.54 31.55 12.71
C PRO A 157 32.86 32.65 11.89
N LEU A 158 32.24 33.63 12.56
CA LEU A 158 31.43 34.67 11.89
C LEU A 158 32.21 35.47 10.84
N ASP A 159 33.52 35.60 11.02
CA ASP A 159 34.51 36.30 10.20
C ASP A 159 35.17 35.44 9.12
N SER A 160 34.86 34.15 9.09
CA SER A 160 35.34 33.23 8.07
C SER A 160 34.87 33.63 6.66
N PRO A 161 35.68 33.39 5.61
CA PRO A 161 35.24 33.54 4.22
C PRO A 161 34.01 32.68 3.91
N TRP A 162 33.79 31.61 4.68
CA TRP A 162 32.67 30.69 4.53
C TRP A 162 31.33 31.26 5.03
N CYS A 163 31.32 32.46 5.63
CA CYS A 163 30.09 33.17 5.99
C CYS A 163 29.58 34.11 4.89
N GLY A 164 30.23 34.12 3.72
CA GLY A 164 29.71 34.79 2.53
C GLY A 164 29.54 36.30 2.67
N ARG A 165 30.41 36.99 3.41
CA ARG A 165 30.34 38.45 3.65
C ARG A 165 30.41 39.30 2.39
N GLU A 166 31.08 38.78 1.38
CA GLU A 166 31.31 39.45 0.10
C GLU A 166 30.01 39.60 -0.71
N PRO A 167 29.63 40.81 -1.18
CA PRO A 167 28.41 41.04 -1.95
C PRO A 167 28.28 40.17 -3.20
N HIS A 168 29.41 39.84 -3.82
CA HIS A 168 29.52 39.05 -5.04
C HIS A 168 29.52 37.53 -4.79
N SER A 169 29.50 37.07 -3.54
CA SER A 169 29.54 35.65 -3.22
C SER A 169 28.31 34.92 -3.78
N LEU A 170 28.52 33.70 -4.29
CA LEU A 170 27.44 32.81 -4.74
C LEU A 170 26.38 32.60 -3.66
N ASN A 171 26.79 32.58 -2.39
CA ASN A 171 25.89 32.41 -1.26
C ASN A 171 24.90 33.59 -1.13
N GLN A 172 25.26 34.78 -1.64
CA GLN A 172 24.40 35.96 -1.68
C GLN A 172 23.33 35.89 -2.78
N LEU A 173 23.44 34.99 -3.78
CA LEU A 173 22.39 34.80 -4.81
C LEU A 173 21.01 34.47 -4.22
N PHE A 174 21.03 33.82 -3.06
CA PHE A 174 19.89 33.20 -2.44
C PHE A 174 19.16 34.13 -1.44
N ARG A 175 19.52 35.42 -1.36
CA ARG A 175 18.90 36.41 -0.48
C ARG A 175 17.48 36.79 -0.92
N GLN A 176 16.57 36.96 0.04
CA GLN A 176 15.33 37.66 -0.23
C GLN A 176 15.54 39.16 -0.48
N LYS A 177 15.11 39.58 -1.66
CA LYS A 177 14.81 40.96 -2.09
C LYS A 177 15.90 41.91 -2.59
N ASN A 178 17.20 41.67 -2.51
CA ASN A 178 18.16 42.64 -3.12
C ASN A 178 19.57 42.06 -3.34
N TYR A 179 19.89 41.73 -4.59
CA TYR A 179 21.20 41.95 -5.24
C TYR A 179 21.09 41.70 -6.75
N LEU A 180 20.20 40.77 -7.16
CA LEU A 180 20.02 40.34 -8.53
C LEU A 180 18.53 40.15 -8.82
N GLU A 181 17.95 41.05 -9.61
CA GLU A 181 16.56 40.91 -10.07
C GLU A 181 16.34 39.51 -10.68
N GLY A 182 15.37 38.77 -10.15
CA GLY A 182 14.88 37.54 -10.76
C GLY A 182 15.57 36.22 -10.38
N PHE A 183 16.43 36.16 -9.36
CA PHE A 183 17.11 34.92 -8.94
C PHE A 183 16.49 34.14 -7.77
N PHE A 184 15.93 34.74 -6.72
CA PHE A 184 15.15 34.02 -5.70
C PHE A 184 14.15 34.98 -5.03
N ASP A 185 12.86 34.68 -5.19
CA ASP A 185 11.73 35.37 -4.54
C ASP A 185 10.65 34.29 -4.31
N PRO A 186 10.94 33.33 -3.40
CA PRO A 186 10.77 33.50 -1.95
C PRO A 186 12.01 33.14 -1.08
N GLU A 187 11.82 33.02 0.24
CA GLU A 187 12.87 32.68 1.24
C GLU A 187 13.42 31.29 0.93
N VAL A 188 14.74 31.11 0.98
CA VAL A 188 15.35 29.79 0.82
C VAL A 188 16.17 29.45 2.05
N ARG A 189 16.25 28.16 2.37
CA ARG A 189 17.14 27.64 3.40
C ARG A 189 18.46 27.29 2.75
N SER A 190 19.45 28.15 2.86
CA SER A 190 20.79 27.87 2.37
C SER A 190 21.69 27.34 3.49
N LEU A 191 22.37 26.24 3.20
CA LEU A 191 23.38 25.60 4.03
C LEU A 191 24.65 25.43 3.21
N MET A 192 25.75 26.02 3.67
CA MET A 192 27.05 25.78 3.05
C MET A 192 27.83 24.76 3.86
N ILE A 193 28.32 23.73 3.19
CA ILE A 193 29.11 22.65 3.78
C ILE A 193 30.49 22.71 3.17
N VAL A 194 31.47 23.01 4.01
CA VAL A 194 32.87 23.11 3.65
C VAL A 194 33.58 21.84 4.09
N LEU A 195 34.17 21.13 3.14
CA LEU A 195 34.77 19.82 3.37
C LEU A 195 36.28 19.97 3.59
N ARG A 196 36.80 19.29 4.60
CA ARG A 196 38.24 19.20 4.84
C ARG A 196 38.95 18.57 3.63
N PRO A 197 40.07 19.12 3.13
CA PRO A 197 40.83 18.55 2.01
C PRO A 197 41.11 17.06 2.14
N GLY A 198 41.63 16.63 3.29
CA GLY A 198 41.97 15.22 3.60
C GLY A 198 40.79 14.24 3.55
N LEU A 199 39.55 14.72 3.59
CA LEU A 199 38.36 13.86 3.55
C LEU A 199 38.12 13.27 2.16
N LEU A 200 38.68 13.90 1.13
CA LEU A 200 38.45 13.58 -0.29
C LEU A 200 39.74 13.18 -1.00
N ASP A 201 40.62 12.46 -0.31
CA ASP A 201 41.95 12.03 -0.80
C ASP A 201 41.89 10.88 -1.82
N SER A 202 40.81 10.10 -1.80
CA SER A 202 40.61 8.98 -2.71
C SER A 202 39.22 8.95 -3.33
N PRO A 203 39.07 8.33 -4.51
CA PRO A 203 37.78 8.16 -5.15
C PRO A 203 36.79 7.36 -4.28
N GLU A 204 37.27 6.44 -3.46
CA GLU A 204 36.48 5.62 -2.54
C GLU A 204 36.07 6.42 -1.29
N ALA A 205 36.96 7.26 -0.78
CA ALA A 205 36.67 8.15 0.34
C ALA A 205 35.55 9.14 -0.02
N ALA A 206 35.65 9.82 -1.17
CA ALA A 206 34.61 10.73 -1.62
C ALA A 206 33.25 10.05 -1.81
N LYS A 207 33.23 8.81 -2.32
CA LYS A 207 32.00 8.02 -2.43
C LYS A 207 31.42 7.70 -1.05
N ARG A 208 32.25 7.22 -0.12
CA ARG A 208 31.82 6.87 1.25
C ARG A 208 31.28 8.10 1.98
N THR A 209 31.98 9.22 1.92
CA THR A 209 31.55 10.49 2.52
C THR A 209 30.24 10.97 1.92
N GLY A 210 30.07 10.90 0.59
CA GLY A 210 28.80 11.21 -0.07
C GLY A 210 27.64 10.32 0.41
N GLN A 211 27.89 9.02 0.62
CA GLN A 211 26.89 8.09 1.15
C GLN A 211 26.53 8.39 2.60
N SER A 212 27.52 8.61 3.47
CA SER A 212 27.30 8.99 4.87
C SER A 212 26.50 10.30 4.97
N MET A 213 26.88 11.32 4.20
CA MET A 213 26.13 12.57 4.14
C MET A 213 24.70 12.38 3.65
N ALA A 214 24.48 11.49 2.67
CA ALA A 214 23.15 11.22 2.14
C ALA A 214 22.24 10.54 3.16
N VAL A 215 22.77 9.63 3.99
CA VAL A 215 22.02 9.01 5.09
C VAL A 215 21.58 10.08 6.10
N ALA A 216 22.53 10.93 6.53
CA ALA A 216 22.26 11.99 7.51
C ALA A 216 21.27 13.04 7.01
N LEU A 217 21.42 13.49 5.75
CA LEU A 217 20.55 14.51 5.16
C LEU A 217 19.22 13.93 4.65
N GLY A 218 19.13 12.62 4.44
CA GLY A 218 17.98 11.94 3.85
C GLY A 218 16.66 12.20 4.58
N GLU A 219 16.64 12.10 5.92
CA GLU A 219 15.43 12.35 6.72
C GLU A 219 14.89 13.78 6.55
N LEU A 220 15.80 14.74 6.40
CA LEU A 220 15.44 16.14 6.20
C LEU A 220 14.87 16.37 4.81
N VAL A 221 15.40 15.67 3.80
CA VAL A 221 14.97 15.74 2.40
C VAL A 221 13.62 15.04 2.17
N GLN A 222 13.31 13.95 2.88
CA GLN A 222 12.04 13.22 2.76
C GLN A 222 10.80 14.09 3.02
N ASN A 223 10.94 15.15 3.82
CA ASN A 223 9.87 16.10 4.14
C ASN A 223 9.72 17.24 3.11
N MET A 224 10.52 17.23 2.05
CA MET A 224 10.58 18.31 1.05
C MET A 224 10.13 17.85 -0.33
N SER A 225 9.03 17.08 -0.44
CA SER A 225 8.50 16.66 -1.75
C SER A 225 8.37 17.85 -2.71
N LEU A 226 8.93 17.70 -3.91
CA LEU A 226 8.87 18.72 -4.96
C LEU A 226 7.42 18.83 -5.45
N VAL A 227 6.81 19.99 -5.27
CA VAL A 227 5.52 20.34 -5.87
C VAL A 227 5.83 21.31 -7.01
N ARG A 228 5.19 21.15 -8.17
CA ARG A 228 5.41 21.97 -9.35
C ARG A 228 4.08 22.58 -9.75
N LYS A 229 4.10 23.80 -10.30
CA LYS A 229 2.93 24.35 -11.00
C LYS A 229 2.90 23.82 -12.42
N ILE A 230 1.85 23.07 -12.74
CA ILE A 230 1.67 22.40 -14.02
C ILE A 230 0.45 23.01 -14.72
N GLU A 231 0.58 23.35 -16.00
CA GLU A 231 -0.56 23.73 -16.83
C GLU A 231 -1.48 22.52 -17.01
N LEU A 232 -2.78 22.71 -16.78
CA LEU A 232 -3.75 21.63 -16.95
C LEU A 232 -3.77 21.09 -18.39
N ALA A 233 -3.46 21.93 -19.38
CA ALA A 233 -3.38 21.56 -20.80
C ALA A 233 -2.32 20.49 -21.09
N ASN A 234 -1.29 20.38 -20.25
CA ASN A 234 -0.19 19.43 -20.42
C ASN A 234 -0.47 18.08 -19.71
N ILE A 235 -1.64 17.90 -19.07
CA ILE A 235 -2.01 16.68 -18.36
C ILE A 235 -2.88 15.79 -19.27
N ASP A 236 -2.30 14.67 -19.72
CA ASP A 236 -2.97 13.64 -20.52
C ASP A 236 -4.02 12.90 -19.67
N THR A 237 -5.26 12.84 -20.18
CA THR A 237 -6.39 12.14 -19.53
C THR A 237 -7.23 11.29 -20.48
N MET A 238 -6.78 11.13 -21.73
CA MET A 238 -7.60 10.57 -22.81
C MET A 238 -7.29 9.10 -23.13
N SER A 239 -6.16 8.55 -22.69
CA SER A 239 -5.81 7.15 -22.97
C SER A 239 -5.94 6.26 -21.74
N SER A 240 -6.48 5.06 -21.93
CA SER A 240 -6.59 4.02 -20.89
C SER A 240 -5.22 3.61 -20.33
N GLN A 241 -4.16 3.70 -21.16
CA GLN A 241 -2.78 3.42 -20.74
C GLN A 241 -2.24 4.43 -19.73
N ASP A 242 -2.73 5.66 -19.75
CA ASP A 242 -2.26 6.72 -18.85
C ASP A 242 -2.85 6.65 -17.44
N LEU A 243 -3.85 5.79 -17.25
CA LEU A 243 -4.63 5.68 -16.01
C LEU A 243 -4.46 4.33 -15.32
N ARG A 244 -3.65 3.43 -15.88
CA ARG A 244 -3.43 2.07 -15.37
C ARG A 244 -2.90 2.00 -13.93
N PHE A 245 -2.23 3.05 -13.47
CA PHE A 245 -1.69 3.15 -12.11
C PHE A 245 -2.68 3.77 -11.10
N ILE A 246 -3.81 4.27 -11.60
CA ILE A 246 -4.91 4.77 -10.78
C ILE A 246 -5.84 3.59 -10.49
N PHE A 247 -5.51 2.81 -9.47
CA PHE A 247 -6.29 1.65 -9.06
C PHE A 247 -7.66 1.98 -8.45
N ARG A 248 -8.11 3.23 -8.47
CA ARG A 248 -9.54 3.56 -8.26
C ARG A 248 -10.36 3.46 -9.53
N ILE A 249 -9.71 3.38 -10.69
CA ILE A 249 -10.33 3.26 -12.00
C ILE A 249 -10.37 1.77 -12.32
N ASN A 250 -11.57 1.26 -12.63
CA ASN A 250 -11.72 -0.06 -13.23
C ASN A 250 -11.58 0.11 -14.75
N PRO A 251 -10.80 -0.73 -15.46
CA PRO A 251 -10.76 -0.69 -16.92
C PRO A 251 -12.12 -0.95 -17.59
N ALA A 252 -13.02 -1.68 -16.91
CA ALA A 252 -14.34 -2.06 -17.45
C ALA A 252 -15.48 -1.11 -17.03
N ASP A 253 -15.43 -0.51 -15.84
CA ASP A 253 -16.37 0.55 -15.46
C ASP A 253 -15.78 1.88 -15.97
N GLN A 254 -16.29 2.36 -17.10
CA GLN A 254 -16.00 3.71 -17.57
C GLN A 254 -16.37 4.71 -16.48
N TYR A 255 -15.41 5.16 -15.67
CA TYR A 255 -15.37 6.41 -14.91
C TYR A 255 -16.58 6.85 -14.04
N ASP A 256 -17.73 6.17 -14.03
CA ASP A 256 -19.02 6.74 -13.59
C ASP A 256 -19.08 6.97 -12.09
N ASP A 257 -18.51 6.07 -11.28
CA ASP A 257 -18.48 6.24 -9.83
C ASP A 257 -17.46 7.30 -9.37
N LEU A 258 -16.39 7.53 -10.14
CA LEU A 258 -15.38 8.56 -9.84
C LEU A 258 -15.75 9.94 -10.40
N LEU A 259 -16.52 9.97 -11.50
CA LEU A 259 -17.06 11.16 -12.14
C LEU A 259 -18.45 11.51 -11.64
N ARG A 260 -19.01 10.78 -10.67
CA ARG A 260 -20.31 11.10 -10.08
C ARG A 260 -20.33 12.59 -9.73
N GLU A 261 -21.23 13.30 -10.40
CA GLU A 261 -21.16 14.76 -10.47
C GLU A 261 -21.19 15.42 -9.08
N SER A 262 -22.03 14.89 -8.17
CA SER A 262 -22.12 15.36 -6.79
C SER A 262 -20.77 15.35 -6.05
N TYR A 263 -19.97 14.30 -6.25
CA TYR A 263 -18.67 14.13 -5.61
C TYR A 263 -17.59 15.05 -6.16
N ILE A 264 -17.71 15.47 -7.42
CA ILE A 264 -16.82 16.43 -8.05
C ILE A 264 -17.22 17.85 -7.65
N GLU A 265 -18.51 18.12 -7.56
CA GLU A 265 -19.06 19.43 -7.19
C GLU A 265 -18.75 19.81 -5.74
N ASP A 266 -18.93 18.88 -4.80
CA ASP A 266 -18.54 19.08 -3.40
C ASP A 266 -17.04 19.37 -3.27
N LEU A 267 -16.22 18.62 -4.02
CA LEU A 267 -14.77 18.77 -4.01
C LEU A 267 -14.34 20.09 -4.66
N ALA A 268 -14.98 20.50 -5.75
CA ALA A 268 -14.75 21.79 -6.41
C ALA A 268 -15.11 22.95 -5.47
N THR A 269 -16.22 22.85 -4.74
CA THR A 269 -16.64 23.83 -3.74
C THR A 269 -15.62 23.94 -2.61
N SER A 270 -15.11 22.81 -2.12
CA SER A 270 -14.06 22.76 -1.10
C SER A 270 -12.73 23.36 -1.60
N ILE A 271 -12.29 22.99 -2.81
CA ILE A 271 -11.07 23.53 -3.43
C ILE A 271 -11.19 25.04 -3.67
N ARG A 272 -12.36 25.53 -4.09
CA ARG A 272 -12.61 26.97 -4.25
C ARG A 272 -12.46 27.72 -2.93
N ARG A 273 -12.93 27.14 -1.82
CA ARG A 273 -12.90 27.78 -0.49
C ARG A 273 -11.53 27.70 0.19
N ASN A 274 -10.89 26.54 0.13
CA ASN A 274 -9.71 26.23 0.95
C ASN A 274 -8.41 26.11 0.12
N GLY A 275 -8.50 26.22 -1.20
CA GLY A 275 -7.41 25.87 -2.11
C GLY A 275 -7.18 24.36 -2.24
N LEU A 276 -6.18 23.98 -3.03
CA LEU A 276 -5.77 22.60 -3.18
C LEU A 276 -4.84 22.19 -2.03
N LEU A 277 -5.40 21.70 -0.93
CA LEU A 277 -4.61 21.32 0.26
C LEU A 277 -3.60 20.19 0.01
N HIS A 278 -3.96 19.27 -0.88
CA HIS A 278 -3.08 18.15 -1.25
C HIS A 278 -2.80 18.23 -2.75
N PRO A 279 -1.53 18.35 -3.17
CA PRO A 279 -1.14 18.36 -4.57
C PRO A 279 -1.55 17.07 -5.32
N LEU A 280 -1.65 17.18 -6.64
CA LEU A 280 -1.73 16.00 -7.51
C LEU A 280 -0.40 15.25 -7.48
N VAL A 281 -0.40 14.01 -7.97
CA VAL A 281 0.83 13.28 -8.25
C VAL A 281 0.80 12.89 -9.72
N LEU A 282 1.82 13.29 -10.46
CA LEU A 282 1.91 13.17 -11.90
C LEU A 282 3.18 12.43 -12.32
N LEU A 283 3.10 11.73 -13.44
CA LEU A 283 4.25 11.16 -14.14
C LEU A 283 4.56 12.01 -15.37
N GLN A 284 5.77 12.53 -15.47
CA GLN A 284 6.23 13.23 -16.66
C GLN A 284 6.74 12.22 -17.69
N LYS A 285 6.18 12.31 -18.89
CA LYS A 285 6.55 11.52 -20.06
C LYS A 285 7.77 12.11 -20.77
N GLN A 286 8.39 11.31 -21.63
CA GLN A 286 9.50 11.76 -22.49
C GLN A 286 9.11 12.93 -23.43
N ASP A 287 7.84 13.02 -23.82
CA ASP A 287 7.30 14.11 -24.65
C ASP A 287 7.05 15.41 -23.86
N GLY A 288 7.33 15.42 -22.56
CA GLY A 288 7.13 16.56 -21.66
C GLY A 288 5.72 16.70 -21.09
N ARG A 289 4.75 15.88 -21.53
CA ARG A 289 3.38 15.85 -20.98
C ARG A 289 3.32 15.05 -19.68
N TYR A 290 2.20 15.14 -18.98
CA TYR A 290 2.02 14.56 -17.66
C TYR A 290 0.86 13.56 -17.62
N LYS A 291 1.05 12.41 -16.98
CA LYS A 291 -0.03 11.45 -16.64
C LYS A 291 -0.41 11.60 -15.18
N ILE A 292 -1.65 11.31 -14.82
CA ILE A 292 -2.08 11.35 -13.42
C ILE A 292 -1.77 10.02 -12.75
N LEU A 293 -0.95 10.04 -11.69
CA LEU A 293 -0.74 8.89 -10.81
C LEU A 293 -1.74 8.89 -9.64
N CYS A 294 -1.95 10.05 -9.02
CA CYS A 294 -2.92 10.22 -7.94
C CYS A 294 -3.65 11.56 -8.01
N GLY A 295 -4.93 11.55 -7.66
CA GLY A 295 -5.74 12.76 -7.53
C GLY A 295 -6.68 13.06 -8.69
N PHE A 296 -7.06 12.05 -9.49
CA PHE A 296 -7.98 12.21 -10.60
C PHE A 296 -9.24 13.04 -10.26
N ARG A 297 -9.94 12.75 -9.15
CA ARG A 297 -11.11 13.55 -8.72
C ARG A 297 -10.79 15.03 -8.45
N ARG A 298 -9.61 15.32 -7.88
CA ARG A 298 -9.15 16.71 -7.65
C ARG A 298 -8.85 17.40 -8.98
N PHE A 299 -8.20 16.70 -9.90
CA PHE A 299 -7.98 17.22 -11.25
C PHE A 299 -9.31 17.57 -11.95
N GLN A 300 -10.32 16.69 -11.89
CA GLN A 300 -11.63 16.96 -12.47
C GLN A 300 -12.34 18.15 -11.81
N ALA A 301 -12.29 18.24 -10.47
CA ALA A 301 -12.82 19.39 -9.74
C ALA A 301 -12.13 20.71 -10.13
N ILE A 302 -10.80 20.71 -10.25
CA ILE A 302 -10.01 21.89 -10.67
C ILE A 302 -10.32 22.28 -12.12
N LYS A 303 -10.48 21.30 -13.02
CA LYS A 303 -10.91 21.53 -14.40
C LYS A 303 -12.28 22.21 -14.44
N ARG A 304 -13.22 21.78 -13.59
CA ARG A 304 -14.55 22.40 -13.45
C ARG A 304 -14.51 23.82 -12.86
N LEU A 305 -13.47 24.14 -12.09
CA LEU A 305 -13.20 25.49 -11.60
C LEU A 305 -12.52 26.41 -12.64
N ASN A 306 -12.22 25.92 -13.85
CA ASN A 306 -11.52 26.63 -14.92
C ASN A 306 -10.14 27.18 -14.50
N TRP A 307 -9.43 26.47 -13.62
CA TRP A 307 -8.05 26.84 -13.30
C TRP A 307 -7.13 26.51 -14.46
N GLN A 308 -6.16 27.40 -14.74
CA GLN A 308 -5.14 27.17 -15.76
C GLN A 308 -3.99 26.30 -15.25
N TRP A 309 -3.71 26.38 -13.94
CA TRP A 309 -2.54 25.76 -13.31
C TRP A 309 -2.95 24.93 -12.10
N VAL A 310 -2.20 23.87 -11.82
CA VAL A 310 -2.37 23.01 -10.65
C VAL A 310 -1.04 22.68 -10.01
N GLU A 311 -1.04 22.57 -8.68
CA GLU A 311 0.09 22.09 -7.90
C GLU A 311 0.17 20.56 -7.93
N ALA A 312 1.32 20.02 -8.33
CA ALA A 312 1.52 18.59 -8.48
C ALA A 312 2.94 18.14 -8.09
N LYS A 313 3.05 17.01 -7.39
CA LYS A 313 4.30 16.25 -7.31
C LYS A 313 4.54 15.58 -8.65
N VAL A 314 5.75 15.70 -9.20
CA VAL A 314 6.10 15.14 -10.51
C VAL A 314 7.23 14.14 -10.36
N TYR A 315 7.03 12.96 -10.92
CA TYR A 315 8.05 11.91 -11.09
C TYR A 315 8.32 11.71 -12.58
N HIS A 316 9.57 11.51 -13.00
CA HIS A 316 9.85 11.17 -14.39
C HIS A 316 9.55 9.69 -14.64
N GLU A 317 8.88 9.37 -15.75
CA GLU A 317 8.47 7.99 -16.06
C GLU A 317 9.68 7.03 -16.20
N GLU A 318 10.84 7.55 -16.57
CA GLU A 318 12.09 6.79 -16.76
C GLU A 318 12.86 6.50 -15.46
N ASP A 319 12.61 7.25 -14.39
CA ASP A 319 13.34 7.13 -13.12
C ASP A 319 12.79 6.02 -12.22
N PHE A 320 11.59 5.51 -12.53
CA PHE A 320 10.81 4.64 -11.65
C PHE A 320 10.30 3.42 -12.40
N THR A 321 10.29 2.30 -11.70
CA THR A 321 9.71 1.06 -12.21
C THR A 321 8.19 1.06 -12.06
N THR A 322 7.51 0.15 -12.76
CA THR A 322 6.07 -0.13 -12.56
C THR A 322 5.75 -0.37 -11.08
N GLU A 323 6.61 -1.12 -10.39
CA GLU A 323 6.49 -1.39 -8.95
C GLU A 323 6.50 -0.10 -8.12
N ASP A 324 7.46 0.78 -8.38
CA ASP A 324 7.58 2.04 -7.66
C ASP A 324 6.32 2.89 -7.82
N PHE A 325 5.71 2.91 -9.01
CA PHE A 325 4.46 3.64 -9.23
C PHE A 325 3.31 3.08 -8.40
N PHE A 326 3.18 1.76 -8.30
CA PHE A 326 2.17 1.15 -7.41
C PHE A 326 2.43 1.48 -5.94
N ASN A 327 3.69 1.43 -5.49
CA ASN A 327 4.08 1.80 -4.13
C ASN A 327 3.80 3.27 -3.82
N ILE A 328 4.17 4.18 -4.71
CA ILE A 328 3.90 5.62 -4.59
C ILE A 328 2.39 5.86 -4.56
N SER A 329 1.64 5.23 -5.48
CA SER A 329 0.19 5.37 -5.56
C SER A 329 -0.49 4.88 -4.28
N LEU A 330 -0.08 3.73 -3.76
CA LEU A 330 -0.58 3.19 -2.50
C LEU A 330 -0.26 4.10 -1.32
N ALA A 331 1.00 4.49 -1.16
CA ALA A 331 1.45 5.36 -0.07
C ALA A 331 0.72 6.72 -0.07
N GLU A 332 0.53 7.34 -1.23
CA GLU A 332 -0.18 8.62 -1.36
C GLU A 332 -1.68 8.52 -1.10
N ASN A 333 -2.30 7.35 -1.32
CA ASN A 333 -3.70 7.12 -0.96
C ASN A 333 -3.86 6.83 0.54
N THR A 334 -3.05 5.93 1.11
CA THR A 334 -3.12 5.53 2.53
C THR A 334 -2.81 6.71 3.46
N LYS A 335 -1.93 7.64 3.08
CA LYS A 335 -1.67 8.88 3.83
C LYS A 335 -2.92 9.76 4.04
N ARG A 336 -3.94 9.64 3.19
CA ARG A 336 -5.15 10.48 3.26
C ARG A 336 -6.27 9.81 4.02
N ARG A 337 -6.52 8.54 3.72
CA ARG A 337 -7.50 7.70 4.39
C ARG A 337 -7.18 6.23 4.14
N ASN A 338 -7.69 5.36 5.01
CA ASN A 338 -7.69 3.94 4.75
C ASN A 338 -8.47 3.62 3.47
N LEU A 339 -7.93 2.71 2.67
CA LEU A 339 -8.63 2.15 1.52
C LEU A 339 -9.77 1.26 2.00
N ASN A 340 -10.93 1.34 1.36
CA ASN A 340 -12.02 0.41 1.64
C ASN A 340 -11.73 -0.96 1.01
N PRO A 341 -12.43 -2.03 1.42
CA PRO A 341 -12.13 -3.38 0.94
C PRO A 341 -12.22 -3.55 -0.58
N ILE A 342 -13.10 -2.81 -1.24
CA ILE A 342 -13.25 -2.84 -2.70
C ILE A 342 -12.07 -2.16 -3.39
N GLU A 343 -11.62 -1.01 -2.89
CA GLU A 343 -10.44 -0.30 -3.39
C GLU A 343 -9.17 -1.14 -3.24
N ILE A 344 -9.03 -1.86 -2.12
CA ILE A 344 -7.95 -2.83 -1.90
C ILE A 344 -7.99 -3.94 -2.95
N GLY A 345 -9.17 -4.52 -3.20
CA GLY A 345 -9.33 -5.55 -4.22
C GLY A 345 -8.97 -5.06 -5.61
N ASN A 346 -9.30 -3.81 -5.95
CA ASN A 346 -8.95 -3.21 -7.24
C ASN A 346 -7.44 -2.93 -7.37
N PHE A 347 -6.81 -2.44 -6.29
CA PHE A 347 -5.36 -2.31 -6.21
C PHE A 347 -4.65 -3.64 -6.48
N LEU A 348 -5.06 -4.69 -5.76
CA LEU A 348 -4.44 -6.01 -5.88
C LEU A 348 -4.64 -6.61 -7.27
N GLU A 349 -5.79 -6.40 -7.91
CA GLU A 349 -6.03 -6.88 -9.27
C GLU A 349 -5.17 -6.14 -10.30
N SER A 350 -5.08 -4.81 -10.17
CA SER A 350 -4.26 -3.98 -11.06
C SER A 350 -2.77 -4.31 -10.92
N ALA A 351 -2.27 -4.45 -9.69
CA ALA A 351 -0.89 -4.83 -9.41
C ALA A 351 -0.57 -6.24 -9.94
N ALA A 352 -1.51 -7.19 -9.81
CA ALA A 352 -1.34 -8.53 -10.36
C ALA A 352 -1.17 -8.51 -11.89
N GLN A 353 -1.95 -7.68 -12.58
CA GLN A 353 -1.96 -7.59 -14.05
C GLN A 353 -0.74 -6.86 -14.59
N GLU A 354 -0.43 -5.67 -14.06
CA GLU A 354 0.66 -4.83 -14.56
C GLU A 354 2.05 -5.37 -14.21
N MET A 355 2.18 -6.08 -13.07
CA MET A 355 3.46 -6.59 -12.59
C MET A 355 3.61 -8.11 -12.72
N GLY A 356 2.57 -8.82 -13.19
CA GLY A 356 2.59 -10.27 -13.33
C GLY A 356 2.68 -11.03 -12.00
N LEU A 357 2.23 -10.44 -10.89
CA LEU A 357 2.37 -11.01 -9.55
C LEU A 357 1.27 -12.03 -9.23
N ASN A 358 1.67 -13.12 -8.58
CA ASN A 358 0.73 -14.08 -7.99
C ASN A 358 0.25 -13.64 -6.59
N ASN A 359 -0.75 -14.32 -6.03
CA ASN A 359 -1.34 -13.95 -4.74
C ASN A 359 -0.37 -14.02 -3.55
N ALA A 360 0.66 -14.88 -3.61
CA ALA A 360 1.66 -14.98 -2.56
C ALA A 360 2.59 -13.76 -2.58
N LEU A 361 3.08 -13.37 -3.76
CA LEU A 361 3.92 -12.18 -3.93
C LEU A 361 3.17 -10.89 -3.61
N LEU A 362 1.90 -10.77 -4.04
CA LEU A 362 1.05 -9.63 -3.67
C LEU A 362 0.86 -9.51 -2.15
N ALA A 363 0.71 -10.64 -1.46
CA ALA A 363 0.55 -10.66 -0.01
C ALA A 363 1.83 -10.21 0.71
N GLU A 364 2.99 -10.66 0.21
CA GLU A 364 4.30 -10.28 0.74
C GLU A 364 4.62 -8.81 0.51
N GLN A 365 4.36 -8.31 -0.70
CA GLN A 365 4.78 -6.98 -1.11
C GLN A 365 3.84 -5.86 -0.62
N PHE A 366 2.53 -6.10 -0.63
CA PHE A 366 1.54 -5.06 -0.35
C PHE A 366 0.66 -5.35 0.86
N GLY A 367 0.67 -6.57 1.40
CA GLY A 367 -0.27 -7.00 2.44
C GLY A 367 -0.19 -6.17 3.71
N GLU A 368 1.01 -5.83 4.16
CA GLU A 368 1.23 -4.99 5.34
C GLU A 368 0.79 -3.55 5.11
N THR A 369 1.21 -2.93 3.99
CA THR A 369 0.85 -1.55 3.62
C THR A 369 -0.65 -1.36 3.44
N LEU A 370 -1.36 -2.39 2.97
CA LEU A 370 -2.81 -2.41 2.82
C LEU A 370 -3.56 -2.68 4.14
N GLY A 371 -2.85 -3.05 5.21
CA GLY A 371 -3.45 -3.38 6.50
C GLY A 371 -4.34 -4.64 6.47
N ILE A 372 -4.14 -5.53 5.48
CA ILE A 372 -5.01 -6.70 5.28
C ILE A 372 -4.53 -7.92 6.04
N GLY A 373 -4.65 -7.89 7.36
CA GLY A 373 -4.24 -9.00 8.20
C GLY A 373 -4.12 -8.59 9.65
N ARG A 374 -3.35 -9.36 10.41
CA ARG A 374 -2.96 -8.96 11.77
C ARG A 374 -1.65 -8.18 11.68
N PRO A 375 -1.52 -7.04 12.39
CA PRO A 375 -0.26 -6.30 12.44
C PRO A 375 0.91 -7.21 12.84
N GLY A 376 2.04 -7.09 12.15
CA GLY A 376 3.24 -7.89 12.39
C GLY A 376 3.15 -9.37 11.96
N GLN A 377 2.09 -9.79 11.28
CA GLN A 377 1.96 -11.14 10.73
C GLN A 377 1.94 -11.11 9.19
N LYS A 378 2.59 -12.11 8.58
CA LYS A 378 2.52 -12.30 7.13
C LYS A 378 1.08 -12.49 6.67
N VAL A 379 0.67 -11.71 5.68
CA VAL A 379 -0.64 -11.83 5.05
C VAL A 379 -0.70 -13.13 4.25
N SER A 380 -1.81 -13.85 4.36
CA SER A 380 -1.98 -15.10 3.61
C SER A 380 -2.39 -14.82 2.17
N GLN A 381 -1.92 -15.66 1.23
CA GLN A 381 -2.38 -15.63 -0.16
C GLN A 381 -3.91 -15.83 -0.30
N SER A 382 -4.54 -16.53 0.66
CA SER A 382 -6.00 -16.70 0.71
C SER A 382 -6.72 -15.40 1.00
N THR A 383 -6.13 -14.53 1.84
CA THR A 383 -6.65 -13.19 2.10
C THR A 383 -6.65 -12.36 0.81
N VAL A 384 -5.51 -12.30 0.11
CA VAL A 384 -5.41 -11.61 -1.19
C VAL A 384 -6.40 -12.17 -2.20
N HIS A 385 -6.53 -13.49 -2.27
CA HIS A 385 -7.50 -14.15 -3.15
C HIS A 385 -8.94 -13.67 -2.88
N LYS A 386 -9.35 -13.53 -1.60
CA LYS A 386 -10.69 -13.03 -1.23
C LYS A 386 -10.92 -11.60 -1.72
N TYR A 387 -9.99 -10.68 -1.48
CA TYR A 387 -10.10 -9.29 -1.94
C TYR A 387 -10.22 -9.20 -3.46
N ARG A 388 -9.35 -9.91 -4.19
CA ARG A 388 -9.39 -9.96 -5.66
C ARG A 388 -10.69 -10.55 -6.17
N LYS A 389 -11.15 -11.67 -5.60
CA LYS A 389 -12.39 -12.35 -6.01
C LYS A 389 -13.62 -11.47 -5.80
N VAL A 390 -13.70 -10.78 -4.66
CA VAL A 390 -14.78 -9.82 -4.39
C VAL A 390 -14.76 -8.68 -5.40
N ASN A 391 -13.59 -8.13 -5.73
CA ASN A 391 -13.49 -7.11 -6.77
C ASN A 391 -13.96 -7.64 -8.14
N GLN A 392 -13.55 -8.85 -8.54
CA GLN A 392 -13.98 -9.46 -9.79
C GLN A 392 -15.51 -9.64 -9.88
N ILE A 393 -16.16 -10.01 -8.77
CA ILE A 393 -17.63 -10.14 -8.70
C ILE A 393 -18.29 -8.77 -8.87
N ARG A 394 -17.77 -7.75 -8.18
CA ARG A 394 -18.23 -6.36 -8.38
C ARG A 394 -18.11 -5.92 -9.83
N VAL A 395 -16.97 -6.16 -10.47
CA VAL A 395 -16.74 -5.77 -11.88
C VAL A 395 -17.75 -6.42 -12.83
N ARG A 396 -18.25 -7.62 -12.52
CA ARG A 396 -19.29 -8.29 -13.30
C ARG A 396 -20.71 -7.77 -13.02
N GLY A 397 -20.88 -6.84 -12.08
CA GLY A 397 -22.20 -6.36 -11.64
C GLY A 397 -22.98 -7.38 -10.80
N GLU A 398 -22.31 -8.41 -10.28
CA GLU A 398 -22.93 -9.46 -9.49
C GLU A 398 -23.07 -9.04 -8.01
N SER A 399 -24.14 -9.47 -7.34
CA SER A 399 -24.41 -9.19 -5.91
C SER A 399 -24.34 -7.70 -5.50
N PRO A 400 -25.01 -6.77 -6.22
CA PRO A 400 -24.83 -5.32 -6.06
C PRO A 400 -25.20 -4.80 -4.67
N GLU A 401 -26.27 -5.31 -4.06
CA GLU A 401 -26.72 -4.89 -2.73
C GLU A 401 -25.68 -5.24 -1.65
N MET A 402 -25.11 -6.44 -1.72
CA MET A 402 -24.09 -6.86 -0.76
C MET A 402 -22.80 -6.05 -0.91
N ILE A 403 -22.37 -5.81 -2.15
CA ILE A 403 -21.19 -4.97 -2.42
C ILE A 403 -21.42 -3.55 -1.91
N SER A 404 -22.62 -2.99 -2.14
CA SER A 404 -23.01 -1.68 -1.62
C SER A 404 -22.94 -1.64 -0.08
N ASP A 405 -23.47 -2.66 0.59
CA ASP A 405 -23.42 -2.73 2.06
C ASP A 405 -21.98 -2.89 2.59
N VAL A 406 -21.06 -3.54 1.84
CA VAL A 406 -19.62 -3.57 2.17
C VAL A 406 -18.97 -2.18 2.00
N ILE A 407 -19.29 -1.46 0.92
CA ILE A 407 -18.72 -0.13 0.66
C ILE A 407 -19.17 0.88 1.72
N ASN A 408 -20.42 0.76 2.19
CA ASN A 408 -21.03 1.66 3.17
C ASN A 408 -20.82 1.20 4.62
N ASP A 409 -19.89 0.28 4.88
CA ASP A 409 -19.57 -0.27 6.20
C ASP A 409 -20.76 -0.88 6.97
N ARG A 410 -21.84 -1.24 6.25
CA ARG A 410 -23.01 -1.94 6.80
C ARG A 410 -22.79 -3.44 6.93
N LEU A 411 -21.87 -3.99 6.14
CA LEU A 411 -21.46 -5.40 6.18
C LEU A 411 -19.95 -5.52 6.32
N GLN A 412 -19.50 -6.23 7.35
CA GLN A 412 -18.07 -6.50 7.52
C GLN A 412 -17.51 -7.34 6.37
N PHE A 413 -16.38 -6.92 5.81
CA PHE A 413 -15.73 -7.63 4.71
C PHE A 413 -15.41 -9.10 5.04
N SER A 414 -15.06 -9.40 6.30
CA SER A 414 -14.77 -10.76 6.76
C SER A 414 -15.97 -11.71 6.65
N ILE A 415 -17.20 -11.18 6.66
CA ILE A 415 -18.45 -11.93 6.47
C ILE A 415 -18.77 -11.98 4.98
N ALA A 416 -18.73 -10.84 4.29
CA ALA A 416 -18.99 -10.74 2.85
C ALA A 416 -18.08 -11.67 2.04
N ALA A 417 -16.79 -11.73 2.38
CA ALA A 417 -15.83 -12.58 1.69
C ALA A 417 -16.08 -14.08 1.85
N GLU A 418 -16.73 -14.53 2.93
CA GLU A 418 -17.12 -15.94 3.09
C GLU A 418 -18.35 -16.31 2.26
N ILE A 419 -19.09 -15.33 1.75
CA ILE A 419 -20.24 -15.53 0.88
C ILE A 419 -19.79 -15.36 -0.58
N LEU A 420 -19.17 -14.22 -0.88
CA LEU A 420 -18.80 -13.82 -2.24
C LEU A 420 -17.73 -14.72 -2.85
N ALA A 421 -16.66 -15.04 -2.11
CA ALA A 421 -15.53 -15.76 -2.70
C ALA A 421 -15.80 -17.27 -2.97
N PRO A 422 -16.38 -18.06 -2.04
CA PRO A 422 -16.54 -19.49 -2.23
C PRO A 422 -17.81 -19.87 -3.02
N ILE A 423 -18.88 -19.07 -2.99
CA ILE A 423 -20.13 -19.38 -3.68
C ILE A 423 -20.08 -18.81 -5.10
N GLN A 424 -20.10 -19.69 -6.10
CA GLN A 424 -19.97 -19.30 -7.50
C GLN A 424 -21.26 -18.78 -8.11
N ASN A 425 -22.41 -19.36 -7.73
CA ASN A 425 -23.71 -18.99 -8.25
C ASN A 425 -24.22 -17.69 -7.60
N SER A 426 -24.59 -16.68 -8.40
CA SER A 426 -25.10 -15.41 -7.88
C SER A 426 -26.43 -15.55 -7.15
N ALA A 427 -27.36 -16.38 -7.65
CA ALA A 427 -28.66 -16.58 -7.02
C ALA A 427 -28.52 -17.15 -5.59
N ASP A 428 -27.60 -18.08 -5.40
CA ASP A 428 -27.27 -18.64 -4.08
C ASP A 428 -26.70 -17.56 -3.14
N ARG A 429 -25.77 -16.72 -3.63
CA ARG A 429 -25.19 -15.61 -2.84
C ARG A 429 -26.24 -14.59 -2.44
N ASP A 430 -27.05 -14.17 -3.40
CA ASP A 430 -28.02 -13.10 -3.24
C ASP A 430 -29.16 -13.54 -2.31
N SER A 431 -29.65 -14.78 -2.47
CA SER A 431 -30.68 -15.35 -1.59
C SER A 431 -30.15 -15.53 -0.17
N LEU A 432 -28.94 -16.10 -0.02
CA LEU A 432 -28.31 -16.23 1.30
C LEU A 432 -28.17 -14.86 1.97
N TYR A 433 -27.71 -13.85 1.23
CA TYR A 433 -27.51 -12.53 1.78
C TYR A 433 -28.81 -11.84 2.17
N LEU A 434 -29.72 -11.67 1.21
CA LEU A 434 -30.91 -10.85 1.37
C LEU A 434 -31.90 -11.48 2.36
N GLU A 435 -32.03 -12.80 2.34
CA GLU A 435 -33.07 -13.50 3.09
C GLU A 435 -32.60 -14.02 4.44
N ILE A 436 -31.31 -14.36 4.58
CA ILE A 436 -30.77 -14.94 5.81
C ILE A 436 -29.80 -14.00 6.50
N ILE A 437 -28.76 -13.52 5.83
CA ILE A 437 -27.67 -12.79 6.50
C ILE A 437 -28.08 -11.37 6.90
N LYS A 438 -28.70 -10.62 5.99
CA LYS A 438 -29.14 -9.23 6.22
C LYS A 438 -30.19 -9.13 7.35
N PRO A 439 -31.19 -10.03 7.46
CA PRO A 439 -32.16 -9.99 8.56
C PRO A 439 -31.63 -10.52 9.91
N LEU A 440 -30.74 -11.53 9.88
CA LEU A 440 -30.28 -12.20 11.09
C LEU A 440 -28.98 -11.62 11.68
N ALA A 441 -28.21 -10.88 10.88
CA ALA A 441 -26.91 -10.29 11.24
C ALA A 441 -25.98 -11.25 12.02
N PRO A 442 -25.65 -12.44 11.47
CA PRO A 442 -24.84 -13.44 12.16
C PRO A 442 -23.37 -13.01 12.31
N THR A 443 -22.71 -13.52 13.36
CA THR A 443 -21.25 -13.51 13.46
C THR A 443 -20.61 -14.46 12.44
N ARG A 444 -19.32 -14.30 12.11
CA ARG A 444 -18.62 -15.18 11.17
C ARG A 444 -18.70 -16.68 11.52
N PRO A 445 -18.53 -17.12 12.79
CA PRO A 445 -18.73 -18.52 13.15
C PRO A 445 -20.16 -19.02 12.92
N GLN A 446 -21.16 -18.18 13.21
CA GLN A 446 -22.56 -18.49 12.98
C GLN A 446 -22.88 -18.59 11.48
N LEU A 447 -22.33 -17.69 10.64
CA LEU A 447 -22.46 -17.78 9.18
C LEU A 447 -21.96 -19.13 8.66
N LEU A 448 -20.74 -19.55 9.06
CA LEU A 448 -20.18 -20.83 8.61
C LEU A 448 -21.05 -22.02 9.05
N GLN A 449 -21.61 -21.95 10.25
CA GLN A 449 -22.53 -22.98 10.75
C GLN A 449 -23.85 -22.98 9.97
N ILE A 450 -24.43 -21.82 9.69
CA ILE A 450 -25.64 -21.67 8.87
C ILE A 450 -25.41 -22.24 7.47
N MET A 451 -24.32 -21.84 6.81
CA MET A 451 -23.97 -22.34 5.47
C MET A 451 -23.89 -23.87 5.44
N LYS A 452 -23.23 -24.47 6.45
CA LYS A 452 -23.14 -25.92 6.56
C LYS A 452 -24.53 -26.57 6.73
N LEU A 453 -25.36 -26.05 7.63
CA LEU A 453 -26.70 -26.59 7.86
C LEU A 453 -27.60 -26.48 6.63
N LEU A 454 -27.50 -25.39 5.87
CA LEU A 454 -28.25 -25.21 4.62
C LEU A 454 -27.75 -26.18 3.53
N GLN A 455 -26.44 -26.36 3.40
CA GLN A 455 -25.85 -27.32 2.45
C GLN A 455 -26.20 -28.77 2.79
N ASP A 456 -26.39 -29.10 4.07
CA ASP A 456 -26.84 -30.42 4.51
C ASP A 456 -28.32 -30.69 4.12
N ILE A 457 -29.12 -29.64 3.92
CA ILE A 457 -30.52 -29.71 3.44
C ILE A 457 -30.56 -29.84 1.92
N ASP A 458 -29.93 -28.91 1.20
CA ASP A 458 -29.76 -28.96 -0.24
C ASP A 458 -28.41 -28.34 -0.64
N PRO A 459 -27.62 -28.98 -1.54
CA PRO A 459 -26.38 -28.40 -2.04
C PRO A 459 -26.53 -27.02 -2.69
N ARG A 460 -27.70 -26.70 -3.27
CA ARG A 460 -28.05 -25.38 -3.82
C ARG A 460 -28.69 -24.53 -2.72
N LEU A 461 -27.98 -23.50 -2.29
CA LEU A 461 -28.40 -22.66 -1.16
C LEU A 461 -29.73 -21.97 -1.43
N HIS A 462 -29.99 -21.52 -2.65
CA HIS A 462 -31.26 -20.93 -3.04
C HIS A 462 -32.44 -21.89 -2.78
N GLU A 463 -32.32 -23.14 -3.20
CA GLU A 463 -33.34 -24.18 -2.97
C GLU A 463 -33.49 -24.51 -1.48
N ALA A 464 -32.37 -24.65 -0.77
CA ALA A 464 -32.38 -24.88 0.68
C ALA A 464 -33.14 -23.78 1.43
N ILE A 465 -32.87 -22.51 1.11
CA ILE A 465 -33.47 -21.33 1.74
C ILE A 465 -34.98 -21.27 1.50
N HIS A 466 -35.42 -21.68 0.31
CA HIS A 466 -36.84 -21.69 -0.07
C HIS A 466 -37.60 -22.92 0.44
N SER A 467 -36.90 -23.90 1.03
CA SER A 467 -37.56 -25.06 1.62
C SER A 467 -38.52 -24.65 2.76
N PRO A 468 -39.67 -25.33 2.92
CA PRO A 468 -40.63 -25.02 3.98
C PRO A 468 -40.00 -25.06 5.39
N GLN A 469 -39.05 -25.98 5.60
CA GLN A 469 -38.33 -26.12 6.85
C GLN A 469 -37.52 -24.87 7.19
N VAL A 470 -36.78 -24.31 6.21
CA VAL A 470 -35.93 -23.14 6.44
C VAL A 470 -36.78 -21.87 6.58
N ARG A 471 -37.85 -21.73 5.79
CA ARG A 471 -38.80 -20.61 5.91
C ARG A 471 -39.45 -20.56 7.29
N GLU A 472 -39.96 -21.68 7.79
CA GLU A 472 -40.59 -21.77 9.12
C GLU A 472 -39.57 -21.49 10.24
N ALA A 473 -38.32 -21.93 10.09
CA ALA A 473 -37.25 -21.63 11.03
C ALA A 473 -36.87 -20.13 11.03
N LEU A 474 -36.83 -19.50 9.86
CA LEU A 474 -36.51 -18.09 9.68
C LEU A 474 -37.57 -17.20 10.31
N GLU A 475 -38.86 -17.48 10.08
CA GLU A 475 -39.98 -16.74 10.68
C GLU A 475 -39.92 -16.76 12.21
N ARG A 476 -39.69 -17.94 12.80
CA ARG A 476 -39.52 -18.09 14.26
C ARG A 476 -38.31 -17.32 14.79
N ALA A 477 -37.20 -17.34 14.05
CA ALA A 477 -35.96 -16.70 14.46
C ALA A 477 -36.02 -15.18 14.37
N THR A 478 -36.75 -14.63 13.39
CA THR A 478 -36.80 -13.18 13.14
C THR A 478 -37.40 -12.39 14.32
N ASN A 479 -38.29 -13.03 15.09
CA ASN A 479 -38.92 -12.47 16.28
C ASN A 479 -38.14 -12.70 17.58
N ALA A 480 -37.01 -13.41 17.54
CA ALA A 480 -36.20 -13.70 18.72
C ALA A 480 -35.18 -12.58 18.99
N GLU A 481 -34.79 -12.41 20.26
CA GLU A 481 -33.76 -11.44 20.67
C GLU A 481 -32.39 -11.78 20.03
N GLN A 482 -32.00 -13.06 20.04
CA GLN A 482 -30.80 -13.56 19.35
C GLN A 482 -31.16 -14.31 18.07
N LYS A 483 -31.57 -13.55 17.05
CA LYS A 483 -32.09 -14.07 15.77
C LYS A 483 -31.26 -15.19 15.17
N ALA A 484 -29.96 -14.97 14.93
CA ALA A 484 -29.10 -15.96 14.28
C ALA A 484 -28.93 -17.26 15.10
N ALA A 485 -28.78 -17.15 16.42
CA ALA A 485 -28.67 -18.32 17.30
C ALA A 485 -29.99 -19.09 17.38
N ALA A 486 -31.13 -18.40 17.40
CA ALA A 486 -32.45 -19.02 17.33
C ALA A 486 -32.65 -19.78 16.01
N PHE A 487 -32.23 -19.20 14.89
CA PHE A 487 -32.28 -19.83 13.57
C PHE A 487 -31.46 -21.12 13.52
N ILE A 488 -30.21 -21.08 13.98
CA ILE A 488 -29.33 -22.26 14.05
C ILE A 488 -29.96 -23.37 14.88
N ARG A 489 -30.48 -23.04 16.07
CA ARG A 489 -31.15 -24.03 16.94
C ARG A 489 -32.37 -24.65 16.27
N ALA A 490 -33.20 -23.83 15.62
CA ALA A 490 -34.40 -24.29 14.93
C ALA A 490 -34.06 -25.31 13.83
N LEU A 491 -33.02 -25.04 13.02
CA LEU A 491 -32.55 -25.97 12.00
C LEU A 491 -32.00 -27.29 12.59
N GLN A 492 -31.32 -27.23 13.73
CA GLN A 492 -30.76 -28.42 14.40
C GLN A 492 -31.82 -29.30 15.08
N THR A 493 -32.85 -28.70 15.67
CA THR A 493 -33.84 -29.44 16.48
C THR A 493 -34.73 -30.41 15.69
N ARG A 494 -35.02 -30.17 14.40
CA ARG A 494 -35.89 -31.07 13.62
C ARG A 494 -35.18 -32.28 13.02
N ASP A 495 -33.87 -32.20 12.77
CA ASP A 495 -33.05 -33.33 12.27
C ASP A 495 -33.00 -34.48 13.30
N GLN A 496 -33.06 -34.18 14.60
CA GLN A 496 -33.11 -35.18 15.66
C GLN A 496 -34.42 -35.99 15.67
N SER A 497 -35.56 -35.39 15.29
CA SER A 497 -36.88 -36.04 15.39
C SER A 497 -37.09 -37.20 14.41
N GLY A 498 -36.54 -37.12 13.20
CA GLY A 498 -36.62 -38.17 12.18
C GLY A 498 -35.67 -39.33 12.45
N VAL A 499 -34.42 -39.02 12.84
CA VAL A 499 -33.38 -40.01 13.16
C VAL A 499 -33.75 -40.81 14.40
N GLU A 500 -34.29 -40.17 15.44
CA GLU A 500 -34.67 -40.84 16.69
C GLU A 500 -35.89 -41.78 16.49
N LYS A 501 -36.82 -41.41 15.61
CA LYS A 501 -37.94 -42.29 15.21
C LYS A 501 -37.45 -43.50 14.42
N LYS A 502 -36.55 -43.33 13.43
CA LYS A 502 -35.92 -44.43 12.69
C LYS A 502 -35.13 -45.36 13.65
N LYS A 503 -34.39 -44.79 14.61
CA LYS A 503 -33.61 -45.57 15.60
C LYS A 503 -34.51 -46.39 16.52
N LYS A 504 -35.61 -45.83 17.03
CA LYS A 504 -36.60 -46.57 17.83
C LYS A 504 -37.25 -47.72 17.04
N GLN A 505 -37.58 -47.51 15.76
CA GLN A 505 -38.13 -48.57 14.91
C GLN A 505 -37.11 -49.69 14.64
N PHE A 506 -35.84 -49.33 14.41
CA PHE A 506 -34.75 -50.29 14.26
C PHE A 506 -34.60 -51.17 15.51
N GLU A 507 -34.51 -50.56 16.70
CA GLU A 507 -34.39 -51.28 17.96
C GLU A 507 -35.60 -52.20 18.24
N GLN A 508 -36.81 -51.78 17.84
CA GLN A 508 -38.01 -52.61 17.96
C GLN A 508 -37.98 -53.84 17.04
N LYS A 509 -37.51 -53.70 15.79
CA LYS A 509 -37.37 -54.83 14.87
C LYS A 509 -36.31 -55.82 15.35
N VAL A 510 -35.15 -55.33 15.82
CA VAL A 510 -34.10 -56.17 16.41
C VAL A 510 -34.63 -56.92 17.64
N ALA A 511 -35.45 -56.27 18.47
CA ALA A 511 -36.07 -56.92 19.63
C ALA A 511 -37.09 -58.01 19.24
N ARG A 512 -37.84 -57.84 18.15
CA ARG A 512 -38.74 -58.87 17.62
C ARG A 512 -37.96 -60.07 17.08
N LEU A 513 -36.92 -59.81 16.29
CA LEU A 513 -36.05 -60.82 15.71
C LEU A 513 -35.37 -61.67 16.81
N ARG A 514 -34.87 -61.02 17.86
CA ARG A 514 -34.32 -61.70 19.05
C ARG A 514 -35.30 -62.69 19.64
N LYS A 515 -36.55 -62.27 19.87
CA LYS A 515 -37.57 -63.11 20.49
C LYS A 515 -37.99 -64.28 19.61
N GLN A 516 -37.96 -64.10 18.29
CA GLN A 516 -38.33 -65.12 17.33
C GLN A 516 -37.27 -66.23 17.23
N LEU A 517 -35.99 -65.87 17.20
CA LEU A 517 -34.90 -66.83 17.01
C LEU A 517 -34.38 -67.44 18.32
N PHE A 518 -34.30 -66.65 19.39
CA PHE A 518 -33.70 -67.06 20.68
C PHE A 518 -34.73 -67.21 21.81
N GLY A 519 -36.03 -67.08 21.48
CA GLY A 519 -37.13 -67.25 22.43
C GLY A 519 -37.47 -66.03 23.29
N LYS A 520 -38.60 -66.10 24.00
CA LYS A 520 -39.20 -64.95 24.71
C LYS A 520 -38.36 -64.43 25.89
N LYS A 521 -37.47 -65.25 26.46
CA LYS A 521 -36.59 -64.90 27.59
C LYS A 521 -35.23 -64.33 27.17
N ALA A 522 -34.90 -64.28 25.87
CA ALA A 522 -33.62 -63.79 25.38
C ALA A 522 -33.46 -62.27 25.58
N GLY A 523 -32.33 -61.87 26.16
CA GLY A 523 -31.97 -60.47 26.42
C GLY A 523 -31.02 -59.89 25.36
N LYS A 524 -30.75 -58.57 25.47
CA LYS A 524 -29.77 -57.87 24.61
C LYS A 524 -28.36 -58.47 24.67
N ARG A 525 -28.02 -59.19 25.75
CA ARG A 525 -26.72 -59.84 25.93
C ARG A 525 -26.60 -61.19 25.23
N ASP A 526 -27.72 -61.83 24.88
CA ASP A 526 -27.72 -63.13 24.22
C ASP A 526 -27.63 -62.96 22.69
N PHE A 527 -28.35 -61.97 22.15
CA PHE A 527 -28.31 -61.59 20.73
C PHE A 527 -28.64 -60.10 20.57
N ASN A 528 -27.88 -59.35 19.78
CA ASN A 528 -28.21 -57.97 19.45
C ASN A 528 -27.64 -57.54 18.10
N ILE A 529 -28.34 -56.66 17.40
CA ILE A 529 -27.81 -55.98 16.22
C ILE A 529 -27.79 -54.49 16.55
N THR A 530 -26.61 -53.88 16.42
CA THR A 530 -26.41 -52.45 16.67
C THR A 530 -26.18 -51.70 15.36
N ALA A 531 -26.88 -50.59 15.19
CA ALA A 531 -26.61 -49.64 14.12
C ALA A 531 -25.34 -48.81 14.43
N PRO A 532 -24.64 -48.30 13.40
CA PRO A 532 -23.53 -47.37 13.56
C PRO A 532 -23.97 -46.07 14.25
N SER A 533 -22.98 -45.35 14.82
CA SER A 533 -23.21 -44.07 15.51
C SER A 533 -23.82 -42.99 14.60
N ARG A 534 -23.63 -43.11 13.28
CA ARG A 534 -24.35 -42.37 12.24
C ARG A 534 -25.08 -43.35 11.34
N MET A 535 -26.40 -43.17 11.16
CA MET A 535 -27.25 -44.02 10.32
C MET A 535 -27.12 -43.65 8.83
N ASP A 536 -25.90 -43.70 8.31
CA ASP A 536 -25.55 -43.37 6.92
C ASP A 536 -24.63 -44.41 6.26
N LYS A 537 -24.08 -45.36 7.02
CA LYS A 537 -23.06 -46.30 6.53
C LYS A 537 -23.62 -47.55 5.88
N GLY A 538 -24.91 -47.86 6.03
CA GLY A 538 -25.48 -49.10 5.47
C GLY A 538 -24.79 -50.37 5.97
N GLU A 539 -24.38 -50.35 7.24
CA GLU A 539 -23.72 -51.46 7.94
C GLU A 539 -24.41 -51.68 9.30
N CYS A 540 -24.31 -52.88 9.84
CA CYS A 540 -24.82 -53.26 11.16
C CYS A 540 -23.83 -54.21 11.83
N THR A 541 -23.68 -54.12 13.15
CA THR A 541 -22.83 -55.06 13.92
C THR A 541 -23.71 -56.05 14.67
N LEU A 542 -23.45 -57.33 14.46
CA LEU A 542 -24.13 -58.43 15.13
C LEU A 542 -23.32 -58.89 16.35
N HIS A 543 -23.97 -58.92 17.51
CA HIS A 543 -23.42 -59.37 18.79
C HIS A 543 -24.15 -60.62 19.24
N ILE A 544 -23.43 -61.70 19.50
CA ILE A 544 -23.99 -62.98 19.95
C ILE A 544 -23.14 -63.52 21.08
N ARG A 545 -23.80 -64.06 22.11
CA ARG A 545 -23.13 -64.72 23.22
C ARG A 545 -23.29 -66.23 23.12
N LEU A 546 -22.18 -66.93 23.04
CA LEU A 546 -22.12 -68.39 23.13
C LEU A 546 -22.04 -68.80 24.61
N LYS A 547 -22.85 -69.77 25.04
CA LYS A 547 -22.83 -70.34 26.39
C LYS A 547 -22.52 -71.83 26.30
N ASP A 548 -21.71 -72.33 27.22
CA ASP A 548 -21.44 -73.77 27.33
C ASP A 548 -22.74 -74.57 27.50
N GLY A 549 -22.85 -75.67 26.76
CA GLY A 549 -24.04 -76.53 26.71
C GLY A 549 -25.14 -76.10 25.73
N HIS A 550 -25.06 -74.92 25.09
CA HIS A 550 -26.06 -74.43 24.12
C HIS A 550 -25.43 -73.98 22.79
N LEU A 551 -24.20 -74.43 22.52
CA LEU A 551 -23.39 -73.99 21.37
C LEU A 551 -24.05 -74.36 20.04
N GLU A 552 -24.45 -75.62 19.85
CA GLU A 552 -25.04 -76.09 18.60
C GLU A 552 -26.39 -75.42 18.31
N GLU A 553 -27.22 -75.23 19.32
CA GLU A 553 -28.50 -74.53 19.21
C GLU A 553 -28.28 -73.08 18.76
N THR A 554 -27.32 -72.38 19.39
CA THR A 554 -26.99 -70.98 19.07
C THR A 554 -26.43 -70.84 17.65
N LEU A 555 -25.59 -71.79 17.22
CA LEU A 555 -25.03 -71.81 15.85
C LEU A 555 -26.11 -72.12 14.80
N THR A 556 -27.07 -72.98 15.11
CA THR A 556 -28.20 -73.30 14.22
C THR A 556 -29.11 -72.10 14.03
N GLN A 557 -29.45 -71.39 15.11
CA GLN A 557 -30.25 -70.15 15.08
C GLN A 557 -29.52 -69.02 14.33
N LEU A 558 -28.19 -68.93 14.49
CA LEU A 558 -27.36 -67.99 13.74
C LEU A 558 -27.35 -68.32 12.24
N ARG A 559 -27.21 -69.60 11.88
CA ARG A 559 -27.27 -70.05 10.49
C ARG A 559 -28.62 -69.70 9.86
N GLN A 560 -29.72 -69.96 10.55
CA GLN A 560 -31.07 -69.61 10.09
C GLN A 560 -31.22 -68.10 9.85
N LEU A 561 -30.63 -67.26 10.69
CA LEU A 561 -30.62 -65.81 10.50
C LEU A 561 -29.83 -65.38 9.26
N LEU A 562 -28.65 -65.99 9.04
CA LEU A 562 -27.78 -65.65 7.92
C LEU A 562 -28.34 -66.16 6.57
N GLU A 563 -29.14 -67.22 6.60
CA GLU A 563 -29.87 -67.73 5.43
C GLU A 563 -31.08 -66.85 5.08
N ASP A 564 -31.71 -66.20 6.06
CA ASP A 564 -32.78 -65.21 5.86
C ASP A 564 -32.21 -63.82 5.49
N ARG A 565 -31.62 -63.76 4.28
CA ARG A 565 -30.95 -62.56 3.75
C ARG A 565 -31.88 -61.35 3.65
N ASP A 566 -33.17 -61.55 3.46
CA ASP A 566 -34.14 -60.46 3.28
C ASP A 566 -34.29 -59.64 4.57
N LYS A 567 -34.37 -60.28 5.74
CA LYS A 567 -34.48 -59.58 7.04
C LYS A 567 -33.22 -58.82 7.42
N LEU A 568 -32.04 -59.37 7.13
CA LEU A 568 -30.78 -58.68 7.38
C LEU A 568 -30.60 -57.50 6.43
N THR A 569 -30.97 -57.67 5.15
CA THR A 569 -30.94 -56.61 4.14
C THR A 569 -31.91 -55.49 4.50
N GLU A 570 -33.10 -55.81 5.02
CA GLU A 570 -34.07 -54.82 5.51
C GLU A 570 -33.50 -53.99 6.67
N LEU A 571 -32.86 -54.62 7.66
CA LEU A 571 -32.23 -53.92 8.78
C LEU A 571 -31.06 -53.04 8.34
N VAL A 572 -30.24 -53.53 7.40
CA VAL A 572 -29.14 -52.76 6.80
C VAL A 572 -29.65 -51.58 5.98
N ASN A 573 -30.75 -51.75 5.23
CA ASN A 573 -31.37 -50.67 4.47
C ASN A 573 -31.96 -49.59 5.40
N MET A 574 -32.40 -49.95 6.60
CA MET A 574 -32.85 -48.97 7.60
C MET A 574 -31.73 -48.09 8.17
N THR A 575 -30.46 -48.47 7.99
CA THR A 575 -29.29 -47.67 8.37
C THR A 575 -28.67 -46.90 7.20
N ARG A 576 -29.30 -46.97 6.02
CA ARG A 576 -28.99 -46.12 4.86
C ARG A 576 -29.83 -44.83 4.94
N LYS A 577 -29.27 -43.73 4.45
CA LYS A 577 -29.86 -42.39 4.57
C LYS A 577 -31.21 -42.32 3.85
#